data_AF-A0A2K1NRJ5-F1
#
_entry.id   AF-A0A2K1NRJ5-F1
#
_cell.length_a   1.000
_cell.length_b   1.000
_cell.length_c   1.000
_cell.angle_alpha   90.00
_cell.angle_beta   90.00
_cell.angle_gamma   90.00
#
_symmetry.space_group_name_H-M   'P 1'
#
loop_
_entity.id
_entity.type
_entity.pdbx_description
1 polymer ?
#
loop_
_entity_poly.entity_id
_entity_poly.type
_entity_poly.pdbx_seq_one_letter_code
_entity_poly.pdbx_strand_id
1 'polypeptide(L)'
;MLINSEKGIFLLDSCKKRLEIHEGDLEHAIKNNPCIVKPVNKPKGRDKFFDDFNSKEFSYVIKKYMSPPSFIEKQVIFAKRGINFIRKKAKRFLSSDNNNK
;
A
#
# COMPACT_ATOMS: atom_id res chain seq x y z
N MET A 1 -5.21 14.29 17.22
CA MET A 1 -5.49 13.15 18.13
C MET A 1 -6.97 13.22 18.47
N LEU A 2 -7.69 12.10 18.55
CA LEU A 2 -9.09 12.10 18.98
C LEU A 2 -9.16 11.53 20.40
N ILE A 3 -9.78 12.28 21.30
CA ILE A 3 -9.92 11.90 22.71
C ILE A 3 -11.41 11.81 22.99
N ASN A 4 -11.91 10.58 22.99
CA ASN A 4 -13.35 10.29 23.06
C ASN A 4 -13.72 9.50 24.33
N SER A 5 -12.87 9.52 25.35
CA SER A 5 -13.11 8.83 26.62
C SER A 5 -12.47 9.56 27.80
N GLU A 6 -13.04 9.40 28.98
CA GLU A 6 -12.50 9.96 30.23
C GLU A 6 -11.08 9.48 30.51
N LYS A 7 -10.81 8.19 30.25
CA LYS A 7 -9.45 7.63 30.35
C LYS A 7 -8.47 8.36 29.41
N GLY A 8 -8.89 8.67 28.19
CA GLY A 8 -8.08 9.41 27.23
C GLY A 8 -7.79 10.84 27.68
N ILE A 9 -8.79 11.53 28.26
CA ILE A 9 -8.64 12.87 28.82
C ILE A 9 -7.62 12.85 29.97
N PHE A 10 -7.79 11.92 30.92
CA PHE A 10 -6.87 11.75 32.03
C PHE A 10 -5.43 11.51 31.56
N LEU A 11 -5.23 10.64 30.57
CA LEU A 11 -3.91 10.35 30.01
C LEU A 11 -3.31 11.60 29.35
N LEU A 12 -4.07 12.34 28.54
CA LEU A 12 -3.60 13.58 27.94
C LEU A 12 -3.21 14.59 29.02
N ASP A 13 -4.06 14.82 30.01
CA ASP A 13 -3.81 15.77 31.08
C ASP A 13 -2.57 15.42 31.91
N SER A 14 -2.30 14.12 32.12
CA SER A 14 -1.12 13.65 32.85
C SER A 14 0.21 13.96 32.14
N CYS A 15 0.19 14.14 30.82
CA CYS A 15 1.41 14.33 30.01
C CYS A 15 1.44 15.64 29.23
N LYS A 16 0.35 16.43 29.17
CA LYS A 16 0.25 17.63 28.32
C LYS A 16 1.34 18.67 28.55
N LYS A 17 1.88 18.79 29.77
CA LYS A 17 2.99 19.71 30.07
C LYS A 17 4.29 19.39 29.34
N ARG A 18 4.42 18.17 28.81
CA ARG A 18 5.59 17.68 28.05
C ARG A 18 5.29 17.54 26.55
N LEU A 19 4.12 17.99 26.11
CA LEU A 19 3.68 17.89 24.72
C LEU A 19 3.46 19.30 24.16
N GLU A 20 3.85 19.50 22.92
CA GLU A 20 3.37 20.62 22.13
C GLU A 20 2.01 20.21 21.54
N ILE A 21 0.96 20.92 21.95
CA ILE A 21 -0.42 20.64 21.56
C ILE A 21 -0.94 21.83 20.77
N HIS A 22 -1.39 21.56 19.55
CA HIS A 22 -2.12 22.52 18.73
C HIS A 22 -3.58 22.12 18.65
N GLU A 23 -4.47 23.06 18.93
CA GLU A 23 -5.88 22.89 18.62
C GLU A 23 -6.07 22.88 17.10
N GLY A 24 -6.93 22.00 16.63
CA GLY A 24 -7.19 21.81 15.21
C GLY A 24 -8.62 21.38 14.98
N ASP A 25 -9.17 21.82 13.85
CA ASP A 25 -10.53 21.49 13.44
C ASP A 25 -10.66 20.00 13.04
N LEU A 26 -11.83 19.42 13.35
CA LEU A 26 -12.11 18.01 13.08
C LEU A 26 -12.16 17.73 11.58
N GLU A 27 -12.75 18.61 10.77
CA GLU A 27 -12.81 18.43 9.31
C GLU A 27 -11.41 18.49 8.70
N HIS A 28 -10.56 19.41 9.19
CA HIS A 28 -9.16 19.43 8.81
C HIS A 28 -8.44 18.12 9.15
N ALA A 29 -8.69 17.54 10.33
CA ALA A 29 -8.11 16.26 10.73
C ALA A 29 -8.60 15.11 9.84
N ILE A 30 -9.90 15.04 9.54
CA ILE A 30 -10.50 14.01 8.67
C ILE A 30 -9.94 14.11 7.25
N LYS A 31 -9.82 15.32 6.71
CA LYS A 31 -9.28 15.56 5.36
C LYS A 31 -7.87 15.01 5.19
N ASN A 32 -7.01 15.18 6.19
CA ASN A 32 -5.62 14.75 6.14
C ASN A 32 -5.39 13.34 6.72
N ASN A 33 -6.35 12.81 7.48
CA ASN A 33 -6.34 11.46 8.00
C ASN A 33 -7.73 10.80 7.82
N PRO A 34 -8.04 10.30 6.61
CA PRO A 34 -9.33 9.68 6.33
C PRO A 34 -9.57 8.42 7.17
N CYS A 35 -8.52 7.85 7.79
CA CYS A 35 -8.65 6.69 8.69
C CYS A 35 -9.47 7.00 9.95
N ILE A 36 -9.74 8.28 10.24
CA ILE A 36 -10.61 8.70 11.34
C ILE A 36 -12.05 8.20 11.14
N VAL A 37 -12.58 8.30 9.93
CA VAL A 37 -14.00 8.00 9.63
C VAL A 37 -14.20 6.72 8.85
N LYS A 38 -13.16 6.21 8.19
CA LYS A 38 -13.26 4.98 7.40
C LYS A 38 -11.96 4.20 7.41
N PRO A 39 -11.99 2.85 7.36
CA PRO A 39 -10.78 2.07 7.22
C PRO A 39 -10.06 2.39 5.90
N VAL A 40 -8.75 2.18 5.88
CA VAL A 40 -7.96 2.26 4.64
C VAL A 40 -8.45 1.21 3.64
N ASN A 41 -8.50 1.59 2.37
CA ASN A 41 -8.81 0.66 1.30
C ASN A 41 -7.83 -0.51 1.31
N LYS A 42 -8.34 -1.72 1.08
CA LYS A 42 -7.53 -2.93 0.98
C LYS A 42 -6.49 -2.77 -0.16
N PRO A 43 -5.19 -2.91 0.13
CA PRO A 43 -4.16 -2.90 -0.92
C PRO A 43 -4.40 -4.04 -1.92
N LYS A 44 -4.20 -3.77 -3.21
CA LYS A 44 -4.41 -4.76 -4.29
C LYS A 44 -3.63 -6.07 -4.10
N GLY A 45 -2.48 -6.01 -3.42
CA GLY A 45 -1.63 -7.17 -3.16
C GLY A 45 -1.88 -7.89 -1.82
N ARG A 46 -2.86 -7.45 -1.01
CA ARG A 46 -3.06 -7.96 0.35
C ARG A 46 -3.33 -9.47 0.37
N ASP A 47 -4.28 -9.95 -0.43
CA ASP A 47 -4.66 -11.37 -0.43
C ASP A 47 -3.49 -12.26 -0.82
N LYS A 48 -2.83 -11.90 -1.93
CA LYS A 48 -1.65 -12.61 -2.39
C LYS A 48 -0.51 -12.66 -1.37
N PHE A 49 -0.32 -11.58 -0.61
CA PHE A 49 0.65 -11.57 0.49
C PHE A 49 0.28 -12.60 1.56
N PHE A 50 -0.98 -12.60 2.03
CA PHE A 50 -1.42 -13.51 3.08
C PHE A 50 -1.49 -14.97 2.59
N ASP A 51 -1.88 -15.21 1.34
CA ASP A 51 -1.81 -16.52 0.72
C ASP A 51 -0.37 -17.05 0.74
N ASP A 52 0.59 -16.24 0.30
CA ASP A 52 2.01 -16.60 0.33
C ASP A 52 2.53 -16.77 1.77
N PHE A 53 2.09 -15.92 2.71
CA PHE A 53 2.50 -15.97 4.12
C PHE A 53 2.05 -17.28 4.80
N ASN A 54 0.84 -17.74 4.49
CA ASN A 54 0.29 -18.95 5.09
C ASN A 54 0.73 -20.23 4.38
N SER A 55 1.15 -20.16 3.11
CA SER A 55 1.47 -21.33 2.28
C SER A 55 2.96 -21.55 1.99
N LYS A 56 3.82 -20.57 2.26
CA LYS A 56 5.25 -20.64 1.92
C LYS A 56 6.13 -20.42 3.12
N GLU A 57 7.40 -20.81 2.96
CA GLU A 57 8.42 -20.57 3.97
C GLU A 57 8.63 -19.08 4.23
N PHE A 58 8.94 -18.76 5.48
CA PHE A 58 9.24 -17.40 5.92
C PHE A 58 10.36 -16.75 5.09
N SER A 59 11.40 -17.51 4.74
CA SER A 59 12.53 -17.08 3.90
C SER A 59 12.06 -16.49 2.55
N TYR A 60 11.07 -17.13 1.92
CA TYR A 60 10.45 -16.67 0.69
C TYR A 60 9.70 -15.35 0.90
N VAL A 61 8.90 -15.26 1.96
CA VAL A 61 8.08 -14.08 2.26
C VAL A 61 8.96 -12.86 2.46
N ILE A 62 10.02 -12.99 3.28
CA ILE A 62 10.97 -11.91 3.54
C ILE A 62 11.62 -11.43 2.23
N LYS A 63 12.20 -12.35 1.46
CA LYS A 63 12.88 -12.00 0.21
C LYS A 63 11.97 -11.31 -0.80
N LYS A 64 10.68 -11.67 -0.83
CA LYS A 64 9.73 -11.15 -1.82
C LYS A 64 9.08 -9.83 -1.41
N TYR A 65 8.73 -9.68 -0.14
CA TYR A 65 7.90 -8.57 0.34
C TYR A 65 8.66 -7.56 1.21
N MET A 66 9.79 -7.96 1.79
CA MET A 66 10.60 -7.10 2.68
C MET A 66 11.98 -6.74 2.11
N SER A 67 12.32 -7.22 0.91
CA SER A 67 13.53 -6.80 0.18
C SER A 67 13.17 -5.83 -0.93
N PRO A 68 13.14 -4.50 -0.66
CA PRO A 68 12.86 -3.53 -1.70
C PRO A 68 13.94 -3.60 -2.79
N PRO A 69 13.57 -3.62 -4.08
CA PRO A 69 14.55 -3.65 -5.15
C PRO A 69 15.39 -2.37 -5.14
N SER A 70 16.68 -2.53 -5.41
CA SER A 70 17.62 -1.44 -5.64
C SER A 70 17.21 -0.58 -6.83
N PHE A 71 17.82 0.60 -6.96
CA PHE A 71 17.52 1.52 -8.07
C PHE A 71 17.73 0.87 -9.45
N ILE A 72 18.82 0.12 -9.61
CA ILE A 72 19.14 -0.60 -10.85
C ILE A 72 18.09 -1.68 -11.13
N GLU A 73 17.72 -2.46 -10.12
CA GLU A 73 16.69 -3.49 -10.26
C GLU A 73 15.33 -2.91 -10.63
N LYS A 74 14.97 -1.73 -10.10
CA LYS A 74 13.76 -1.02 -10.50
C LYS A 74 13.77 -0.67 -11.99
N GLN A 75 14.89 -0.19 -12.53
CA GLN A 75 15.02 0.11 -13.96
C GLN A 75 14.89 -1.16 -14.82
N VAL A 76 15.53 -2.26 -14.41
CA VAL A 76 15.41 -3.55 -15.10
C VAL A 76 13.97 -4.07 -15.08
N ILE A 77 13.28 -3.97 -13.93
CA ILE A 77 11.87 -4.36 -13.81
C ILE A 77 11.00 -3.52 -14.74
N PHE A 78 11.25 -2.22 -14.85
CA PHE A 78 10.51 -1.33 -15.74
C PHE A 78 10.70 -1.71 -17.22
N ALA A 79 11.95 -1.92 -17.65
CA ALA A 79 12.25 -2.36 -19.01
C ALA A 79 11.58 -3.70 -19.35
N LYS A 80 11.67 -4.69 -18.45
CA LYS A 80 10.99 -6.00 -18.61
C LYS A 80 9.47 -5.86 -18.74
N ARG A 81 8.85 -4.94 -17.97
CA ARG A 81 7.41 -4.65 -18.07
C ARG A 81 7.06 -4.05 -19.43
N GLY A 82 7.87 -3.11 -19.94
CA GLY A 82 7.70 -2.52 -21.27
C GLY A 82 7.77 -3.57 -22.39
N ILE A 83 8.80 -4.42 -22.37
CA ILE A 83 8.95 -5.52 -23.34
C ILE A 83 7.75 -6.47 -23.29
N ASN A 84 7.32 -6.89 -22.09
CA ASN A 84 6.19 -7.81 -21.97
C ASN A 84 4.86 -7.18 -22.41
N PHE A 85 4.71 -5.86 -22.27
CA PHE A 85 3.57 -5.12 -22.81
C PHE A 85 3.56 -5.11 -24.34
N ILE A 86 4.69 -4.80 -24.97
CA ILE A 86 4.85 -4.86 -26.44
C ILE A 86 4.55 -6.27 -26.94
N ARG A 87 5.12 -7.29 -26.30
CA ARG A 87 4.88 -8.70 -26.64
C ARG A 87 3.40 -9.07 -26.55
N LYS A 88 2.70 -8.64 -25.50
CA LYS A 88 1.25 -8.85 -25.36
C LYS A 88 0.46 -8.12 -26.45
N LYS A 89 0.86 -6.91 -26.83
CA LYS A 89 0.21 -6.13 -27.89
C LYS A 89 0.39 -6.77 -29.26
N ALA A 90 1.61 -7.19 -29.59
CA ALA A 90 1.93 -7.90 -30.84
C ALA A 90 1.15 -9.21 -30.97
N LYS A 91 1.06 -10.01 -29.88
CA LYS A 91 0.28 -11.24 -29.88
C LYS A 91 -1.21 -10.98 -30.19
N ARG A 92 -1.80 -9.94 -29.60
CA ARG A 92 -3.20 -9.56 -29.91
C ARG A 92 -3.39 -9.14 -31.36
N PHE A 93 -2.45 -8.38 -31.91
CA PHE A 93 -2.49 -7.94 -33.31
C PHE A 93 -2.43 -9.13 -34.26
N LEU A 94 -1.46 -10.04 -34.07
CA LEU A 94 -1.34 -11.28 -34.86
C LEU A 94 -2.57 -12.20 -34.73
N SER A 95 -3.16 -12.31 -33.54
CA SER A 95 -4.40 -13.06 -33.35
C SER A 95 -5.62 -12.41 -34.02
N SER A 96 -5.61 -11.09 -34.23
CA SER A 96 -6.69 -10.36 -34.92
C SER A 96 -6.59 -10.50 -36.44
N ASP A 97 -5.37 -10.53 -37.00
CA ASP A 97 -5.14 -10.76 -38.43
C ASP A 97 -5.49 -12.19 -38.87
N ASN A 98 -5.18 -13.20 -38.05
CA ASN A 98 -5.48 -14.60 -38.36
C ASN A 98 -6.97 -14.96 -38.32
N ASN A 99 -7.82 -14.14 -37.66
CA ASN A 99 -9.28 -14.36 -37.62
C ASN A 99 -10.03 -13.62 -38.74
N ASN A 100 -9.34 -12.80 -39.54
CA ASN A 100 -9.91 -11.98 -40.62
C ASN A 100 -9.53 -12.51 -42.03
N LYS A 101 -9.01 -13.74 -42.11
CA LYS A 101 -8.53 -14.39 -43.34
C LYS A 101 -9.19 -15.76 -43.47
#